data_AF-A0A918P2J9-F1
#
_entry.id   AF-A0A918P2J9-F1
#
_cell.length_a   1.000
_cell.length_b   1.000
_cell.length_c   1.000
_cell.angle_alpha   90.00
_cell.angle_beta   90.00
_cell.angle_gamma   90.00
#
_symmetry.space_group_name_H-M   'P 1'
#
loop_
_entity.id
_entity.type
_entity.pdbx_description
1 polymer ?
#
loop_
_entity_poly.entity_id
_entity_poly.type
_entity_poly.pdbx_seq_one_letter_code
_entity_poly.pdbx_strand_id
1 'polypeptide(L)'
;MVAGAQWRADAAEGDAEGGTHLVIVSGLRDDEPPTDDDGFVTYVRKRLPHPLLHRWLDEAEPLSSAFGYRRTANIRRRYDLPGRRPAGFLATGDALCTFNPIYGQGMAVAAMSAVVLRETLSDPRRIPTTRRVQKALLAASRRAWGISAGSDRSMPGAVGSALASGSADRVAVWYLRRVLERYPGDPVVGTAFRSVLGLCAPVTSLFAPSVARAVLLRPPMPTPAEPPTSPEKPGV
;
A
#
# COMPACT_ATOMS: atom_id res chain seq x y z
N MET A 1 -8.56 6.23 -10.13
CA MET A 1 -9.55 5.20 -9.78
C MET A 1 -8.87 3.85 -9.73
N VAL A 2 -9.35 2.94 -8.88
CA VAL A 2 -8.94 1.54 -8.86
C VAL A 2 -10.14 0.70 -9.34
N ALA A 3 -9.92 -0.31 -10.16
CA ALA A 3 -10.93 -1.29 -10.52
C ALA A 3 -10.41 -2.70 -10.22
N GLY A 4 -11.28 -3.58 -9.74
CA GLY A 4 -10.94 -4.96 -9.48
C GLY A 4 -12.02 -5.94 -9.92
N ALA A 5 -11.61 -7.07 -10.48
CA ALA A 5 -12.48 -8.16 -10.91
C ALA A 5 -11.91 -9.49 -10.41
N GLN A 6 -12.78 -10.44 -10.07
CA GLN A 6 -12.36 -11.79 -9.69
C GLN A 6 -12.33 -12.68 -10.92
N TRP A 7 -11.33 -13.54 -11.00
CA TRP A 7 -11.07 -14.45 -12.11
C TRP A 7 -10.76 -15.84 -11.57
N ARG A 8 -11.08 -16.87 -12.34
CA ARG A 8 -10.69 -18.25 -12.07
C ARG A 8 -9.69 -18.71 -13.12
N ALA A 9 -8.57 -19.25 -12.66
CA ALA A 9 -7.62 -19.99 -13.50
C ALA A 9 -7.36 -21.36 -12.87
N ASP A 10 -6.78 -22.28 -13.63
CA ASP A 10 -6.38 -23.57 -13.08
C ASP A 10 -5.39 -23.35 -11.92
N ALA A 11 -5.75 -23.87 -10.74
CA ALA A 11 -4.94 -23.72 -9.54
C ALA A 11 -3.61 -24.47 -9.74
N ALA A 12 -2.52 -23.72 -9.82
CA ALA A 12 -1.20 -24.32 -9.73
C ALA A 12 -1.00 -24.97 -8.35
N GLU A 13 -0.17 -26.01 -8.29
CA GLU A 13 0.17 -26.67 -7.02
C GLU A 13 0.75 -25.64 -6.03
N GLY A 14 0.08 -25.45 -4.89
CA GLY A 14 0.47 -24.45 -3.87
C GLY A 14 -0.29 -23.11 -3.94
N ASP A 15 -1.28 -22.97 -4.82
CA ASP A 15 -2.11 -21.76 -4.85
C ASP A 15 -2.98 -21.62 -3.58
N ALA A 16 -2.70 -20.57 -2.80
CA ALA A 16 -3.42 -20.25 -1.57
C ALA A 16 -4.87 -19.82 -1.82
N GLU A 17 -5.21 -19.40 -3.04
CA GLU A 17 -6.54 -18.89 -3.40
C GLU A 17 -7.42 -19.92 -4.12
N GLY A 18 -6.94 -21.17 -4.27
CA GLY A 18 -7.71 -22.26 -4.86
C GLY A 18 -8.17 -21.99 -6.30
N GLY A 19 -7.32 -21.32 -7.09
CA GLY A 19 -7.56 -20.94 -8.47
C GLY A 19 -8.34 -19.64 -8.64
N THR A 20 -8.74 -18.96 -7.56
CA THR A 20 -9.52 -17.72 -7.64
C THR A 20 -8.65 -16.50 -7.37
N HIS A 21 -8.45 -15.65 -8.37
CA HIS A 21 -7.56 -14.50 -8.29
C HIS A 21 -8.29 -13.17 -8.39
N LEU A 22 -7.85 -12.18 -7.62
CA LEU A 22 -8.32 -10.80 -7.73
C LEU A 22 -7.36 -9.96 -8.58
N VAL A 23 -7.79 -9.56 -9.77
CA VAL A 23 -7.03 -8.66 -10.63
C VAL A 23 -7.40 -7.23 -10.30
N ILE A 24 -6.42 -6.43 -9.87
CA ILE A 24 -6.62 -5.02 -9.55
C ILE A 24 -5.79 -4.16 -10.49
N VAL A 25 -6.44 -3.23 -11.17
CA VAL A 25 -5.79 -2.18 -11.96
C VAL A 25 -6.10 -0.80 -11.39
N SER A 26 -5.16 0.12 -11.54
CA SER A 26 -5.33 1.50 -11.12
C SER A 26 -4.96 2.45 -12.23
N GLY A 27 -5.81 3.43 -12.45
CA GLY A 27 -5.60 4.50 -13.40
C GLY A 27 -5.62 5.86 -12.72
N LEU A 28 -4.82 6.78 -13.23
CA LEU A 28 -4.82 8.18 -12.83
C LEU A 28 -5.74 8.94 -13.77
N ARG A 29 -6.34 10.04 -13.27
CA ARG A 29 -7.15 11.04 -14.00
C ARG A 29 -7.25 10.89 -15.52
N ASP A 30 -8.46 10.81 -16.03
CA ASP A 30 -8.79 10.68 -17.47
C ASP A 30 -8.28 9.37 -18.11
N ASP A 31 -7.67 8.51 -17.30
CA ASP A 31 -7.28 7.15 -17.61
C ASP A 31 -7.82 6.17 -16.55
N GLU A 32 -9.00 6.45 -16.01
CA GLU A 32 -9.66 5.53 -15.10
C GLU A 32 -9.95 4.18 -15.77
N PRO A 33 -9.66 3.05 -15.10
CA PRO A 33 -10.06 1.76 -15.62
C PRO A 33 -11.58 1.67 -15.72
N PRO A 34 -12.11 1.19 -16.86
CA PRO A 34 -13.53 0.90 -17.02
C PRO A 34 -13.99 -0.21 -16.07
N THR A 35 -15.30 -0.27 -15.86
CA THR A 35 -15.96 -1.24 -14.95
C THR A 35 -16.83 -2.26 -15.68
N ASP A 36 -16.94 -2.14 -17.00
CA ASP A 36 -17.46 -3.21 -17.87
C ASP A 36 -16.34 -4.20 -18.22
N ASP A 37 -16.74 -5.46 -18.45
CA ASP A 37 -15.80 -6.58 -18.53
C ASP A 37 -14.88 -6.48 -19.77
N ASP A 38 -15.46 -6.17 -20.93
CA ASP A 38 -14.71 -5.97 -22.18
C ASP A 38 -13.75 -4.78 -22.09
N GLY A 39 -14.21 -3.67 -21.50
CA GLY A 39 -13.40 -2.51 -21.22
C GLY A 39 -12.25 -2.83 -20.28
N PHE A 40 -12.48 -3.61 -19.23
CA PHE A 40 -11.44 -3.97 -18.25
C PHE A 40 -10.30 -4.75 -18.92
N VAL A 41 -10.64 -5.78 -19.70
CA VAL A 41 -9.65 -6.58 -20.45
C VAL A 41 -8.90 -5.71 -21.46
N THR A 42 -9.61 -4.86 -22.20
CA THR A 42 -9.00 -3.93 -23.16
C THR A 42 -8.04 -2.96 -22.47
N TYR A 43 -8.43 -2.44 -21.30
CA TYR A 43 -7.60 -1.55 -20.50
C TYR A 43 -6.32 -2.24 -20.04
N VAL A 44 -6.42 -3.46 -19.51
CA VAL A 44 -5.26 -4.27 -19.11
C VAL A 44 -4.31 -4.46 -20.30
N ARG A 45 -4.83 -4.87 -21.46
CA ARG A 45 -4.03 -5.11 -22.67
C ARG A 45 -3.30 -3.87 -23.18
N LYS A 46 -3.94 -2.71 -23.07
CA LYS A 46 -3.37 -1.43 -23.49
C LYS A 46 -2.30 -0.92 -22.52
N ARG A 47 -2.46 -1.19 -21.23
CA ARG A 47 -1.64 -0.58 -20.17
C ARG A 47 -0.48 -1.44 -19.72
N LEU A 48 -0.56 -2.76 -19.84
CA LEU A 48 0.49 -3.67 -19.42
C LEU A 48 1.22 -4.20 -20.68
N PRO A 49 2.46 -3.78 -20.94
CA PRO A 49 3.16 -4.15 -22.17
C PRO A 49 3.59 -5.62 -22.22
N HIS A 50 3.63 -6.31 -21.06
CA HIS A 50 4.11 -7.68 -20.97
C HIS A 50 2.99 -8.69 -21.26
N PRO A 51 3.19 -9.65 -22.19
CA PRO A 51 2.11 -10.53 -22.67
C PRO A 51 1.65 -11.58 -21.64
N LEU A 52 2.36 -11.77 -20.52
CA LEU A 52 1.99 -12.77 -19.52
C LEU A 52 0.57 -12.59 -18.99
N LEU A 53 0.20 -11.38 -18.58
CA LEU A 53 -1.16 -11.14 -18.05
C LEU A 53 -2.22 -11.24 -19.14
N HIS A 54 -1.86 -11.00 -20.41
CA HIS A 54 -2.79 -11.13 -21.53
C HIS A 54 -3.12 -12.60 -21.76
N ARG A 55 -2.08 -13.45 -21.84
CA ARG A 55 -2.22 -14.91 -21.95
C ARG A 55 -3.02 -15.48 -20.78
N TRP A 56 -2.71 -15.04 -19.56
CA TRP A 56 -3.44 -15.48 -18.38
C TRP A 56 -4.92 -15.05 -18.42
N LEU A 57 -5.23 -13.83 -18.86
CA LEU A 57 -6.62 -13.38 -19.05
C LEU A 57 -7.34 -14.10 -20.20
N ASP A 58 -6.62 -14.62 -21.20
CA ASP A 58 -7.20 -15.42 -22.30
C ASP A 58 -7.65 -16.81 -21.82
N GLU A 59 -6.99 -17.35 -20.80
CA GLU A 59 -7.26 -18.68 -20.24
C GLU A 59 -8.18 -18.63 -18.99
N ALA A 60 -8.21 -17.50 -18.29
CA ALA A 60 -8.98 -17.34 -17.06
C ALA A 60 -10.46 -17.00 -17.31
N GLU A 61 -11.35 -17.53 -16.48
CA GLU A 61 -12.78 -17.25 -16.48
C GLU A 61 -13.10 -16.06 -15.54
N PRO A 62 -13.77 -14.99 -16.01
CA PRO A 62 -14.21 -13.92 -15.12
C PRO A 62 -15.33 -14.42 -14.19
N LEU A 63 -15.15 -14.26 -12.88
CA LEU A 63 -16.14 -14.64 -11.86
C LEU A 63 -17.04 -13.48 -11.42
N SER A 64 -16.62 -12.25 -11.69
CA SER A 64 -17.39 -11.05 -11.36
C SER A 64 -17.06 -9.90 -12.30
N SER A 65 -18.03 -9.01 -12.48
CA SER A 65 -17.78 -7.75 -13.19
C SER A 65 -16.81 -6.86 -12.42
N ALA A 66 -16.13 -5.96 -13.13
CA ALA A 66 -15.16 -5.08 -12.53
C ALA A 66 -15.82 -4.03 -11.59
N PHE A 67 -15.39 -4.01 -10.32
CA PHE A 67 -15.84 -3.05 -9.33
C PHE A 67 -14.88 -1.87 -9.22
N GLY A 68 -15.42 -0.68 -9.42
CA GLY A 68 -14.68 0.57 -9.40
C GLY A 68 -14.69 1.30 -8.04
N TYR A 69 -13.52 1.76 -7.60
CA TYR A 69 -13.37 2.61 -6.42
C TYR A 69 -12.63 3.92 -6.76
N ARG A 70 -13.30 5.05 -6.51
CA ARG A 70 -12.80 6.40 -6.87
C ARG A 70 -12.23 7.21 -5.71
N ARG A 71 -12.44 6.79 -4.46
CA ARG A 71 -12.01 7.55 -3.27
C ARG A 71 -10.55 7.24 -2.91
N THR A 72 -9.61 7.68 -3.74
CA THR A 72 -8.17 7.42 -3.58
C THR A 72 -7.42 8.47 -2.75
N ALA A 73 -8.14 9.39 -2.09
CA ALA A 73 -7.51 10.45 -1.30
C ALA A 73 -7.03 9.93 0.06
N ASN A 74 -5.80 10.29 0.45
CA ASN A 74 -5.31 10.13 1.81
C ASN A 74 -5.95 11.19 2.71
N ILE A 75 -6.74 10.78 3.70
CA ILE A 75 -7.43 11.69 4.63
C ILE A 75 -7.05 11.32 6.06
N ARG A 76 -6.41 12.25 6.78
CA ARG A 76 -6.11 12.12 8.21
C ARG A 76 -6.88 13.13 9.02
N ARG A 77 -7.87 12.67 9.78
CA ARG A 77 -8.71 13.54 10.60
C ARG A 77 -8.04 13.78 11.97
N ARG A 78 -7.77 15.05 12.29
CA ARG A 78 -7.03 15.46 13.50
C ARG A 78 -7.90 15.51 14.74
N TYR A 79 -8.53 14.39 15.05
CA TYR A 79 -9.42 14.22 16.20
C TYR A 79 -8.66 14.20 17.54
N ASP A 80 -7.34 14.15 17.50
CA ASP A 80 -6.40 14.31 18.62
C ASP A 80 -6.29 15.77 19.15
N LEU A 81 -6.67 16.73 18.31
CA LEU A 81 -6.64 18.16 18.65
C LEU A 81 -7.90 18.59 19.44
N PRO A 82 -7.80 19.65 20.27
CA PRO A 82 -8.96 20.20 20.97
C PRO A 82 -10.07 20.62 19.99
N GLY A 83 -11.33 20.36 20.35
CA GLY A 83 -12.50 20.72 19.55
C GLY A 83 -13.80 20.27 20.21
N ARG A 84 -14.93 20.83 19.78
CA ARG A 84 -16.25 20.45 20.29
C ARG A 84 -16.64 19.06 19.76
N ARG A 85 -16.72 18.07 20.65
CA ARG A 85 -17.18 16.72 20.36
C ARG A 85 -18.10 16.23 21.47
N PRO A 86 -19.05 15.33 21.16
CA PRO A 86 -19.80 14.63 22.19
C PRO A 86 -18.86 13.89 23.16
N ALA A 87 -19.29 13.79 24.42
CA ALA A 87 -18.59 12.96 25.40
C ALA A 87 -18.50 11.51 24.88
N GLY A 88 -17.34 10.87 25.06
CA GLY A 88 -17.12 9.49 24.62
C GLY A 88 -16.88 9.30 23.12
N PHE A 89 -16.87 10.35 22.30
CA PHE A 89 -16.62 10.22 20.86
C PHE A 89 -15.25 9.62 20.54
N LEU A 90 -15.20 8.49 19.84
CA LEU A 90 -13.98 7.91 19.29
C LEU A 90 -14.17 7.58 17.82
N ALA A 91 -13.14 7.84 17.01
CA ALA A 91 -13.07 7.38 15.64
C ALA A 91 -11.86 6.48 15.43
N THR A 92 -12.04 5.41 14.66
CA THR A 92 -11.04 4.38 14.35
C THR A 92 -11.12 3.98 12.88
N GLY A 93 -10.14 3.23 12.38
CA GLY A 93 -10.05 2.81 10.98
C GLY A 93 -10.15 3.99 10.00
N ASP A 94 -10.87 3.79 8.90
CA ASP A 94 -11.04 4.82 7.86
C ASP A 94 -11.80 6.07 8.33
N ALA A 95 -12.60 5.98 9.39
CA ALA A 95 -13.22 7.17 9.98
C ALA A 95 -12.17 8.12 10.58
N LEU A 96 -11.04 7.59 11.06
CA LEU A 96 -9.91 8.37 11.57
C LEU A 96 -8.88 8.71 10.48
N CYS A 97 -8.45 7.70 9.74
CA CYS A 97 -7.39 7.80 8.75
C CYS A 97 -7.69 6.92 7.55
N THR A 98 -8.09 7.53 6.43
CA THR A 98 -8.35 6.88 5.15
C THR A 98 -7.08 6.94 4.29
N PHE A 99 -6.76 5.86 3.60
CA PHE A 99 -5.58 5.75 2.73
C PHE A 99 -5.98 5.53 1.29
N ASN A 100 -5.07 5.88 0.38
CA ASN A 100 -5.12 5.44 -1.00
C ASN A 100 -5.01 3.89 -1.03
N PRO A 101 -6.03 3.17 -1.53
CA PRO A 101 -6.06 1.70 -1.46
C PRO A 101 -4.97 1.02 -2.29
N ILE A 102 -4.32 1.73 -3.21
CA ILE A 102 -3.22 1.19 -4.04
C ILE A 102 -2.04 0.65 -3.19
N TYR A 103 -1.89 1.13 -1.96
CA TYR A 103 -0.82 0.69 -1.06
C TYR A 103 -1.22 -0.48 -0.16
N GLY A 104 -2.50 -0.90 -0.14
CA GLY A 104 -2.96 -2.06 0.64
C GLY A 104 -2.90 -1.91 2.18
N GLN A 105 -2.80 -0.70 2.72
CA GLN A 105 -2.51 -0.50 4.15
C GLN A 105 -3.73 -0.43 5.08
N GLY A 106 -4.95 -0.24 4.54
CA GLY A 106 -6.15 0.07 5.32
C GLY A 106 -6.49 -0.99 6.36
N MET A 107 -6.55 -2.27 5.96
CA MET A 107 -6.89 -3.38 6.85
C MET A 107 -5.86 -3.57 7.97
N ALA A 108 -4.57 -3.49 7.65
CA ALA A 108 -3.50 -3.58 8.63
C ALA A 108 -3.59 -2.44 9.67
N VAL A 109 -3.87 -1.21 9.24
CA VAL A 109 -4.06 -0.07 10.15
C VAL A 109 -5.32 -0.23 11.01
N ALA A 110 -6.41 -0.75 10.46
CA ALA A 110 -7.61 -1.04 11.23
C ALA A 110 -7.34 -2.08 12.33
N ALA A 111 -6.63 -3.16 12.01
CA ALA A 111 -6.22 -4.19 12.98
C ALA A 111 -5.30 -3.63 14.07
N MET A 112 -4.27 -2.86 13.69
CA MET A 112 -3.39 -2.18 14.66
C MET A 112 -4.17 -1.21 15.55
N SER A 113 -5.14 -0.49 14.99
CA SER A 113 -6.00 0.42 15.75
C SER A 113 -6.86 -0.32 16.78
N ALA A 114 -7.38 -1.50 16.43
CA ALA A 114 -8.15 -2.34 17.36
C ALA A 114 -7.28 -2.84 18.54
N VAL A 115 -6.03 -3.26 18.27
CA VAL A 115 -5.08 -3.66 19.32
C VAL A 115 -4.77 -2.49 20.26
N VAL A 116 -4.43 -1.33 19.71
CA VAL A 116 -4.14 -0.12 20.50
C VAL A 116 -5.35 0.35 21.30
N LEU A 117 -6.56 0.23 20.74
CA LEU A 117 -7.80 0.54 21.45
C LEU A 117 -7.96 -0.35 22.68
N ARG A 118 -7.82 -1.67 22.50
CA ARG A 118 -7.90 -2.65 23.60
C ARG A 118 -6.87 -2.33 24.69
N GLU A 119 -5.61 -2.16 24.31
CA GLU A 119 -4.53 -1.85 25.26
C GLU A 119 -4.79 -0.57 26.03
N THR A 120 -5.23 0.49 25.35
CA THR A 120 -5.45 1.80 26.00
C THR A 120 -6.63 1.75 26.97
N LEU A 121 -7.66 0.94 26.68
CA LEU A 121 -8.83 0.77 27.54
C LEU A 121 -8.64 -0.27 28.65
N SER A 122 -7.63 -1.13 28.54
CA SER A 122 -7.43 -2.27 29.44
C SER A 122 -6.81 -1.94 30.81
N ASP A 123 -6.37 -0.70 31.05
CA ASP A 123 -5.79 -0.30 32.33
C ASP A 123 -6.88 -0.23 33.44
N PRO A 124 -6.91 -1.19 34.38
CA PRO A 124 -7.97 -1.25 35.40
C PRO A 124 -7.84 -0.14 36.44
N ARG A 125 -6.69 0.55 36.51
CA ARG A 125 -6.42 1.57 37.53
C ARG A 125 -6.88 2.96 37.08
N ARG A 126 -7.18 3.15 35.80
CA ARG A 126 -7.48 4.48 35.26
C ARG A 126 -8.34 4.42 34.00
N ILE A 127 -9.49 5.09 34.03
CA ILE A 127 -10.28 5.35 32.82
C ILE A 127 -9.52 6.38 31.97
N PRO A 128 -9.08 6.03 30.75
CA PRO A 128 -8.37 6.98 29.90
C PRO A 128 -9.33 8.05 29.38
N THR A 129 -8.82 9.27 29.18
CA THR A 129 -9.62 10.29 28.50
C THR A 129 -9.77 9.93 27.02
N THR A 130 -10.90 10.28 26.43
CA THR A 130 -11.17 10.14 24.99
C THR A 130 -10.03 10.71 24.14
N ARG A 131 -9.46 11.86 24.54
CA ARG A 131 -8.32 12.48 23.85
C ARG A 131 -7.06 11.61 23.89
N ARG A 132 -6.79 10.92 24.99
CA ARG A 132 -5.65 10.00 25.12
C ARG A 132 -5.82 8.82 24.17
N VAL A 133 -7.00 8.21 24.15
CA VAL A 133 -7.33 7.10 23.24
C VAL A 133 -7.22 7.56 21.78
N GLN A 134 -7.79 8.72 21.43
CA GLN A 134 -7.75 9.24 20.06
C GLN A 134 -6.33 9.55 19.56
N LYS A 135 -5.45 10.03 20.46
CA LYS A 135 -4.02 10.22 20.17
C LYS A 135 -3.30 8.89 19.91
N ALA A 136 -3.63 7.85 20.68
CA ALA A 136 -3.04 6.52 20.51
C ALA A 136 -3.48 5.89 19.17
N LEU A 137 -4.78 5.96 18.85
CA LEU A 137 -5.31 5.50 17.56
C LEU A 137 -4.66 6.24 16.38
N LEU A 138 -4.50 7.56 16.49
CA LEU A 138 -3.83 8.33 15.44
C LEU A 138 -2.34 8.00 15.34
N ALA A 139 -1.70 7.60 16.44
CA ALA A 139 -0.30 7.16 16.43
C ALA A 139 -0.14 5.82 15.70
N ALA A 140 -1.10 4.90 15.83
CA ALA A 140 -1.11 3.61 15.13
C ALA A 140 -1.10 3.77 13.59
N SER A 141 -1.72 4.85 13.08
CA SER A 141 -1.79 5.10 11.64
C SER A 141 -0.55 5.82 11.06
N ARG A 142 0.42 6.24 11.89
CA ARG A 142 1.54 7.09 11.46
C ARG A 142 2.44 6.46 10.40
N ARG A 143 2.75 5.17 10.52
CA ARG A 143 3.65 4.48 9.57
C ARG A 143 3.02 4.44 8.17
N ALA A 144 1.78 3.97 8.09
CA ALA A 144 1.01 3.94 6.86
C ALA A 144 0.82 5.36 6.27
N TRP A 145 0.55 6.36 7.12
CA TRP A 145 0.42 7.75 6.67
C TRP A 145 1.70 8.28 6.04
N GLY A 146 2.86 8.00 6.64
CA GLY A 146 4.16 8.42 6.09
C GLY A 146 4.44 7.82 4.71
N ILE A 147 4.04 6.56 4.50
CA ILE A 147 4.19 5.88 3.20
C ILE A 147 3.18 6.44 2.20
N SER A 148 1.88 6.31 2.47
CA SER A 148 0.84 6.66 1.51
C SER A 148 0.84 8.16 1.14
N ALA A 149 0.89 9.05 2.14
CA ALA A 149 0.90 10.49 1.87
C ALA A 149 2.25 10.99 1.33
N GLY A 150 3.35 10.30 1.66
CA GLY A 150 4.68 10.60 1.13
C GLY A 150 4.81 10.22 -0.35
N SER A 151 4.27 9.07 -0.74
CA SER A 151 4.24 8.61 -2.14
C SER A 151 3.31 9.46 -3.01
N ASP A 152 2.14 9.86 -2.50
CA ASP A 152 1.18 10.69 -3.25
C ASP A 152 1.54 12.19 -3.28
N ARG A 153 2.55 12.63 -2.54
CA ARG A 153 2.95 14.06 -2.48
C ARG A 153 3.39 14.60 -3.84
N SER A 154 4.06 13.80 -4.66
CA SER A 154 4.51 14.24 -5.99
C SER A 154 3.41 14.20 -7.04
N MET A 155 2.20 13.74 -6.68
CA MET A 155 1.07 13.68 -7.60
C MET A 155 0.64 15.11 -8.01
N PRO A 156 0.45 15.39 -9.31
CA PRO A 156 -0.04 16.69 -9.76
C PRO A 156 -1.33 17.08 -9.04
N GLY A 157 -1.45 18.30 -8.50
CA GLY A 157 -2.65 18.75 -7.79
C GLY A 157 -2.89 18.11 -6.42
N ALA A 158 -1.90 17.43 -5.83
CA ALA A 158 -1.92 17.11 -4.41
C ALA A 158 -2.04 18.40 -3.58
N VAL A 159 -2.78 18.35 -2.47
CA VAL A 159 -3.00 19.46 -1.54
C VAL A 159 -2.77 18.99 -0.10
N GLY A 160 -2.37 19.90 0.79
CA GLY A 160 -2.30 19.66 2.24
C GLY A 160 -0.90 19.59 2.83
N SER A 161 -0.83 19.27 4.13
CA SER A 161 0.39 19.42 4.94
C SER A 161 1.53 18.46 4.58
N ALA A 162 1.25 17.42 3.79
CA ALA A 162 2.28 16.47 3.33
C ALA A 162 3.22 17.08 2.28
N LEU A 163 2.85 18.22 1.69
CA LEU A 163 3.61 18.90 0.64
C LEU A 163 4.73 19.81 1.15
N ALA A 164 4.86 20.00 2.46
CA ALA A 164 5.92 20.83 3.02
C ALA A 164 7.28 20.29 2.55
N SER A 165 7.98 21.07 1.73
CA SER A 165 9.14 20.63 0.95
C SER A 165 10.40 21.38 1.33
N GLY A 166 11.42 20.69 1.84
CA GLY A 166 12.78 21.24 2.04
C GLY A 166 13.76 20.77 0.96
N SER A 167 14.96 21.36 0.90
CA SER A 167 16.05 20.91 0.01
C SER A 167 16.48 19.45 0.29
N ALA A 168 16.46 19.05 1.57
CA ALA A 168 16.71 17.67 2.01
C ALA A 168 15.73 16.64 1.40
N ASP A 169 14.51 17.06 1.03
CA ASP A 169 13.53 16.15 0.42
C ASP A 169 13.95 15.70 -0.97
N ARG A 170 14.70 16.52 -1.72
CA ARG A 170 15.19 16.12 -3.05
C ARG A 170 16.15 14.94 -2.95
N VAL A 171 17.03 14.96 -1.95
CA VAL A 171 17.96 13.86 -1.66
C VAL A 171 17.22 12.61 -1.22
N ALA A 172 16.21 12.76 -0.35
CA ALA A 172 15.39 11.64 0.09
C ALA A 172 14.60 11.01 -1.08
N VAL A 173 13.98 11.83 -1.93
CA VAL A 173 13.26 11.36 -3.14
C VAL A 173 14.22 10.64 -4.09
N TRP A 174 15.40 11.22 -4.34
CA TRP A 174 16.45 10.60 -5.16
C TRP A 174 16.88 9.24 -4.60
N TYR A 175 17.07 9.14 -3.27
CA TYR A 175 17.45 7.90 -2.61
C TYR A 175 16.35 6.83 -2.71
N LEU A 176 15.10 7.22 -2.44
CA LEU A 176 13.95 6.32 -2.53
C LEU A 176 13.72 5.81 -3.96
N ARG A 177 14.00 6.61 -4.99
CA ARG A 177 14.01 6.13 -6.38
C ARG A 177 15.04 5.01 -6.60
N ARG A 178 16.26 5.15 -6.04
CA ARG A 178 17.27 4.07 -6.10
C ARG A 178 16.87 2.82 -5.33
N VAL A 179 16.15 2.96 -4.22
CA VAL A 179 15.55 1.83 -3.51
C VAL A 179 14.56 1.11 -4.44
N LEU A 180 13.68 1.86 -5.11
CA LEU A 180 12.70 1.29 -6.04
C LEU A 180 13.36 0.61 -7.27
N GLU A 181 14.49 1.11 -7.75
CA GLU A 181 15.26 0.46 -8.82
C GLU A 181 15.89 -0.89 -8.41
N ARG A 182 16.13 -1.10 -7.11
CA ARG A 182 16.89 -2.26 -6.60
C ARG A 182 16.06 -3.28 -5.85
N TYR A 183 14.90 -2.87 -5.30
CA TYR A 183 14.03 -3.79 -4.56
C TYR A 183 13.66 -5.08 -5.32
N PRO A 184 13.49 -5.10 -6.66
CA PRO A 184 13.07 -6.32 -7.36
C PRO A 184 14.15 -7.40 -7.38
N GLY A 185 15.43 -7.02 -7.32
CA GLY A 185 16.55 -7.95 -7.54
C GLY A 185 17.57 -8.02 -6.40
N ASP A 186 17.64 -7.05 -5.51
CA ASP A 186 18.56 -7.11 -4.36
C ASP A 186 17.81 -7.64 -3.12
N PRO A 187 18.18 -8.79 -2.54
CA PRO A 187 17.45 -9.39 -1.42
C PRO A 187 17.51 -8.53 -0.14
N VAL A 188 18.58 -7.76 0.07
CA VAL A 188 18.72 -6.86 1.23
C VAL A 188 17.76 -5.69 1.10
N VAL A 189 17.71 -5.07 -0.09
CA VAL A 189 16.82 -3.94 -0.37
C VAL A 189 15.36 -4.41 -0.43
N GLY A 190 15.10 -5.52 -1.13
CA GLY A 190 13.77 -6.11 -1.29
C GLY A 190 13.15 -6.52 0.03
N THR A 191 13.91 -7.16 0.93
CA THR A 191 13.41 -7.53 2.26
C THR A 191 13.08 -6.31 3.11
N ALA A 192 13.96 -5.30 3.12
CA ALA A 192 13.71 -4.06 3.85
C ALA A 192 12.47 -3.32 3.29
N PHE A 193 12.35 -3.23 1.96
CA PHE A 193 11.22 -2.59 1.29
C PHE A 193 9.90 -3.30 1.59
N ARG A 194 9.84 -4.63 1.45
CA ARG A 194 8.66 -5.44 1.79
C ARG A 194 8.27 -5.29 3.26
N SER A 195 9.25 -5.28 4.17
CA SER A 195 9.00 -5.08 5.62
C SER A 195 8.39 -3.71 5.92
N VAL A 196 8.80 -2.66 5.19
CA VAL A 196 8.22 -1.32 5.33
C VAL A 196 6.82 -1.26 4.74
N LEU A 197 6.62 -1.83 3.55
CA LEU A 197 5.31 -1.86 2.89
C LEU A 197 4.28 -2.63 3.74
N GLY A 198 4.69 -3.76 4.32
CA GLY A 198 3.89 -4.57 5.26
C GLY A 198 3.77 -3.98 6.68
N LEU A 199 4.28 -2.76 6.92
CA LEU A 199 4.22 -2.04 8.20
C LEU A 199 4.96 -2.74 9.38
N CYS A 200 5.71 -3.80 9.10
CA CYS A 200 6.54 -4.54 10.05
C CYS A 200 7.76 -3.74 10.50
N ALA A 201 8.28 -2.85 9.64
CA ALA A 201 9.42 -1.99 9.92
C ALA A 201 9.10 -0.51 9.63
N PRO A 202 9.75 0.44 10.33
CA PRO A 202 9.64 1.87 10.00
C PRO A 202 10.37 2.19 8.68
N VAL A 203 9.94 3.25 7.98
CA VAL A 203 10.58 3.72 6.73
C VAL A 203 12.07 4.02 6.92
N THR A 204 12.50 4.38 8.14
CA THR A 204 13.91 4.59 8.49
C THR A 204 14.78 3.35 8.29
N SER A 205 14.21 2.14 8.31
CA SER A 205 14.93 0.90 8.02
C SER A 205 15.48 0.86 6.59
N LEU A 206 14.91 1.60 5.65
CA LEU A 206 15.46 1.75 4.30
C LEU A 206 16.80 2.49 4.29
N PHE A 207 17.15 3.19 5.36
CA PHE A 207 18.39 3.95 5.51
C PHE A 207 19.41 3.24 6.41
N ALA A 208 19.13 1.99 6.83
CA ALA A 208 20.09 1.20 7.58
C ALA A 208 21.39 1.03 6.79
N PRO A 209 22.58 1.00 7.43
CA PRO A 209 23.86 0.99 6.73
C PRO A 209 24.00 -0.12 5.67
N SER A 210 23.48 -1.32 5.94
CA SER A 210 23.50 -2.45 5.00
C SER A 210 22.64 -2.17 3.76
N VAL A 211 21.45 -1.61 3.95
CA VAL A 211 20.53 -1.23 2.86
C VAL A 211 21.11 -0.07 2.06
N ALA A 212 21.57 0.99 2.73
CA ALA A 212 22.18 2.15 2.07
C ALA A 212 23.42 1.75 1.25
N ARG A 213 24.27 0.86 1.79
CA ARG A 213 25.40 0.31 1.04
C ARG A 213 24.96 -0.44 -0.21
N ALA A 214 23.93 -1.29 -0.10
CA ALA A 214 23.38 -1.99 -1.26
C ALA A 214 22.79 -1.02 -2.29
N VAL A 215 22.01 -0.02 -1.85
CA VAL A 215 21.38 0.99 -2.69
C VAL A 215 22.40 1.87 -3.43
N LEU A 216 23.50 2.22 -2.76
CA LEU A 216 24.49 3.15 -3.32
C LEU A 216 25.57 2.46 -4.15
N LEU A 217 26.00 1.25 -3.76
CA LEU A 217 27.19 0.61 -4.35
C LEU A 217 26.87 -0.54 -5.30
N ARG A 218 25.68 -1.15 -5.21
CA ARG A 218 25.31 -2.26 -6.10
C ARG A 218 24.56 -1.72 -7.34
N PRO A 219 24.85 -2.25 -8.53
CA PRO A 219 24.06 -1.94 -9.72
C PRO A 219 22.66 -2.54 -9.58
N PRO A 220 21.63 -1.94 -10.21
CA PRO A 220 20.34 -2.59 -10.34
C PRO A 220 20.50 -3.89 -11.11
N MET A 221 19.87 -4.96 -10.63
CA MET A 221 19.84 -6.22 -11.37
C MET A 221 19.00 -6.05 -12.64
N PRO A 222 19.39 -6.66 -13.78
CA PRO A 222 18.57 -6.67 -14.97
C PRO A 222 17.21 -7.31 -14.66
N THR A 223 16.13 -6.69 -15.10
CA THR A 223 14.82 -7.32 -15.09
C THR A 223 14.86 -8.50 -16.07
N PRO A 224 14.51 -9.73 -15.64
CA PRO A 224 14.37 -10.86 -16.55
C PRO A 224 13.43 -10.54 -17.70
N ALA A 225 13.74 -11.02 -18.90
CA ALA A 225 12.86 -10.87 -20.06
C ALA A 225 11.54 -11.61 -19.88
N GLU A 226 11.58 -12.75 -19.17
CA GLU A 226 10.40 -13.52 -18.79
C GLU A 226 10.30 -13.66 -17.27
N PRO A 227 9.10 -13.58 -16.70
CA PRO A 227 8.87 -13.82 -15.28
C PRO A 227 9.29 -15.24 -14.91
N PRO A 228 9.91 -15.45 -13.74
CA PRO A 228 10.18 -16.80 -13.26
C PRO A 228 8.84 -17.53 -13.06
N THR A 229 8.64 -18.62 -13.80
CA THR A 229 7.46 -19.50 -13.68
C THR A 229 7.70 -20.68 -12.74
N SER A 230 8.94 -20.86 -12.28
CA SER A 230 9.28 -21.87 -11.29
C SER A 230 8.77 -21.45 -9.90
N PRO A 231 8.25 -22.38 -9.10
CA PRO A 231 7.91 -22.11 -7.71
C PRO A 231 9.11 -21.53 -6.95
N GLU A 232 8.86 -20.51 -6.11
CA GLU A 232 9.89 -20.00 -5.22
C GLU A 232 10.29 -21.13 -4.27
N LYS A 233 11.56 -21.55 -4.33
CA LYS A 233 12.06 -22.59 -3.41
C LYS A 233 11.88 -22.08 -1.97
N PRO A 234 11.35 -22.89 -1.05
CA PRO A 234 11.27 -22.50 0.35
C PRO A 234 12.65 -22.04 0.82
N GLY A 235 12.74 -20.82 1.34
CA GLY A 235 14.00 -20.25 1.79
C GLY A 235 14.64 -21.15 2.85
N VAL A 236 15.92 -21.50 2.62
CA VAL A 236 16.81 -22.13 3.62
C VAL A 236 17.13 -21.13 4.72
#